data_AF-A0A356HZE0-F1
#
_entry.id   AF-A0A356HZE0-F1
#
_cell.length_a   1.000
_cell.length_b   1.000
_cell.length_c   1.000
_cell.angle_alpha   90.00
_cell.angle_beta   90.00
_cell.angle_gamma   90.00
#
_symmetry.space_group_name_H-M   'P 1'
#
loop_
_entity.id
_entity.type
_entity.pdbx_description
1 polymer ?
#
loop_
_entity_poly.entity_id
_entity_poly.type
_entity_poly.pdbx_seq_one_letter_code
_entity_poly.pdbx_strand_id
1 'polypeptide(L)'
;MTITKTEERIPARMPHDVYERITEAAKTVGATLNQFIVQSALEKANDIIERERTIHLSTQAAKTVFDLLENPPQLAKQLKRALQHRKNLLCLK
;
A
#
# COMPACT_ATOMS: atom_id res chain seq x y z
N MET A 1 -2.15 14.78 -29.06
CA MET A 1 -3.06 13.90 -28.29
C MET A 1 -3.47 14.65 -27.03
N THR A 2 -4.70 15.14 -26.98
CA THR A 2 -5.22 15.87 -25.81
C THR A 2 -5.57 14.86 -24.72
N ILE A 3 -4.79 14.82 -23.65
CA ILE A 3 -5.08 14.02 -22.47
C ILE A 3 -6.28 14.69 -21.78
N THR A 4 -7.49 14.18 -22.00
CA THR A 4 -8.67 14.62 -21.27
C THR A 4 -8.52 14.15 -19.83
N LYS A 5 -8.14 15.07 -18.94
CA LYS A 5 -8.09 14.84 -17.50
C LYS A 5 -9.53 14.67 -16.99
N THR A 6 -9.93 13.43 -16.74
CA THR A 6 -11.20 13.12 -16.09
C THR A 6 -11.06 13.44 -14.60
N GLU A 7 -11.84 14.41 -14.11
CA GLU A 7 -11.87 14.79 -12.70
C GLU A 7 -13.07 14.14 -12.00
N GLU A 8 -12.78 13.30 -11.01
CA GLU A 8 -13.78 12.66 -10.16
C GLU A 8 -14.17 13.59 -9.01
N ARG A 9 -15.45 13.54 -8.60
CA ARG A 9 -15.98 14.37 -7.49
C ARG A 9 -16.18 13.52 -6.24
N ILE A 10 -15.90 14.11 -5.08
CA ILE A 10 -16.14 13.49 -3.77
C ILE A 10 -17.40 14.11 -3.14
N PRO A 11 -18.58 13.47 -3.25
CA PRO A 11 -19.78 13.93 -2.55
C PRO A 11 -19.74 13.47 -1.09
N ALA A 12 -19.49 14.40 -0.15
CA ALA A 12 -19.50 14.11 1.28
C ALA A 12 -20.52 15.01 2.01
N ARG A 13 -21.27 14.41 2.95
CA ARG A 13 -22.12 15.13 3.91
C ARG A 13 -21.53 14.94 5.29
N MET A 14 -21.50 16.01 6.08
CA MET A 14 -20.97 15.97 7.43
C MET A 14 -21.74 16.90 8.37
N PRO A 15 -21.79 16.57 9.68
CA PRO A 15 -22.26 17.47 10.73
C PRO A 15 -21.51 18.82 10.75
N HIS A 16 -22.14 19.83 11.31
CA HIS A 16 -21.59 21.19 11.33
C HIS A 16 -20.29 21.30 12.13
N ASP A 17 -20.19 20.63 13.28
CA ASP A 17 -19.00 20.60 14.12
C ASP A 17 -17.79 19.98 13.40
N VAL A 18 -18.03 18.96 12.58
CA VAL A 18 -16.99 18.35 11.73
C VAL A 18 -16.54 19.34 10.65
N TYR A 19 -17.49 20.02 10.00
CA TYR A 19 -17.20 21.03 8.99
C TYR A 19 -16.34 22.18 9.55
N GLU A 20 -16.66 22.69 10.73
CA GLU A 20 -15.92 23.78 11.36
C GLU A 20 -14.47 23.37 11.65
N ARG A 21 -14.27 22.19 12.25
CA ARG A 21 -12.92 21.67 12.56
C ARG A 21 -12.06 21.50 11.31
N ILE A 22 -12.62 20.93 10.24
CA ILE A 22 -11.88 20.73 8.99
C ILE A 22 -11.58 22.09 8.34
N THR A 23 -12.51 23.04 8.41
CA THR A 23 -12.32 24.39 7.87
C THR A 23 -11.22 25.15 8.63
N GLU A 24 -11.18 25.02 9.96
CA GLU A 24 -10.12 25.60 10.79
C GLU A 24 -8.75 24.99 10.48
N ALA A 25 -8.68 23.66 10.34
CA ALA A 25 -7.46 22.97 9.95
C ALA A 25 -6.98 23.39 8.54
N ALA A 26 -7.90 23.48 7.57
CA ALA A 26 -7.62 23.95 6.22
C ALA A 26 -7.04 25.37 6.21
N LYS A 27 -7.63 26.30 6.98
CA LYS A 27 -7.13 27.67 7.16
C LYS A 27 -5.72 27.68 7.77
N THR A 28 -5.48 26.83 8.76
CA THR A 28 -4.19 26.74 9.47
C THR A 28 -3.05 26.38 8.51
N VAL A 29 -3.31 25.49 7.55
CA VAL A 29 -2.32 25.08 6.54
C VAL A 29 -2.34 25.94 5.27
N GLY A 30 -3.18 26.98 5.22
CA GLY A 30 -3.30 27.87 4.06
C GLY A 30 -3.96 27.22 2.83
N ALA A 31 -4.80 26.21 3.02
CA ALA A 31 -5.51 25.50 1.95
C ALA A 31 -7.01 25.81 1.95
N THR A 32 -7.65 25.65 0.79
CA THR A 32 -9.13 25.60 0.74
C THR A 32 -9.64 24.30 1.36
N LEU A 33 -10.90 24.30 1.83
CA LEU A 33 -11.53 23.12 2.41
C LEU A 33 -11.44 21.88 1.50
N ASN A 34 -11.76 22.04 0.21
CA ASN A 34 -11.74 20.93 -0.74
C ASN A 34 -10.31 20.40 -0.97
N GLN A 35 -9.32 21.29 -1.08
CA GLN A 35 -7.92 20.89 -1.22
C GLN A 35 -7.44 20.12 0.02
N PHE A 36 -7.79 20.61 1.20
CA PHE A 36 -7.45 19.97 2.47
C PHE A 36 -8.05 18.56 2.55
N ILE A 37 -9.34 18.40 2.25
CA ILE A 37 -10.01 17.09 2.27
C ILE A 37 -9.32 16.10 1.32
N VAL A 38 -9.06 16.51 0.07
CA VAL A 38 -8.41 15.64 -0.92
C VAL A 38 -7.00 15.26 -0.49
N GLN A 39 -6.21 16.20 0.02
CA GLN A 39 -4.85 15.93 0.49
C GLN A 39 -4.84 15.00 1.71
N SER A 40 -5.65 15.30 2.73
CA SER A 40 -5.72 14.45 3.93
C SER A 40 -6.25 13.05 3.62
N ALA A 41 -7.20 12.92 2.69
CA ALA A 41 -7.69 11.61 2.23
C ALA A 41 -6.58 10.84 1.50
N LEU A 42 -5.81 11.50 0.64
CA LEU A 42 -4.69 10.90 -0.08
C LEU A 42 -3.57 10.45 0.88
N GLU A 43 -3.18 11.30 1.82
CA GLU A 43 -2.20 10.97 2.86
C GLU A 43 -2.65 9.73 3.64
N LYS A 44 -3.90 9.73 4.10
CA LYS A 44 -4.45 8.59 4.84
C LYS A 44 -4.52 7.31 3.99
N ALA A 45 -4.87 7.43 2.72
CA ALA A 45 -4.90 6.30 1.80
C ALA A 45 -3.49 5.70 1.61
N ASN A 46 -2.48 6.54 1.40
CA ASN A 46 -1.10 6.11 1.28
C ASN A 46 -0.63 5.39 2.55
N ASP A 47 -0.91 5.95 3.73
CA ASP A 47 -0.58 5.31 5.01
C ASP A 47 -1.19 3.91 5.14
N ILE A 48 -2.45 3.73 4.74
CA ILE A 48 -3.13 2.44 4.82
C ILE A 48 -2.51 1.45 3.82
N ILE A 49 -2.30 1.88 2.56
CA ILE A 49 -1.72 1.05 1.50
C ILE A 49 -0.29 0.62 1.86
N GLU A 50 0.53 1.53 2.37
CA GLU A 50 1.90 1.24 2.76
C GLU A 50 1.97 0.30 3.96
N ARG A 51 1.07 0.46 4.95
CA ARG A 51 0.98 -0.47 6.08
C ARG A 51 0.66 -1.90 5.67
N GLU A 52 -0.17 -2.09 4.65
CA GLU A 52 -0.49 -3.43 4.14
C GLU A 52 0.64 -4.05 3.33
N ARG A 53 1.43 -3.23 2.63
CA ARG A 53 2.51 -3.69 1.74
C ARG A 53 3.86 -3.84 2.44
N THR A 54 4.06 -3.15 3.56
CA THR A 54 5.34 -3.12 4.26
C THR A 54 5.44 -4.24 5.27
N ILE A 55 6.44 -5.10 5.10
CA ILE A 55 6.82 -6.09 6.12
C ILE A 55 7.83 -5.43 7.05
N HIS A 56 7.40 -5.12 8.27
CA HIS A 56 8.28 -4.62 9.32
C HIS A 56 9.08 -5.78 9.93
N LEU A 57 10.41 -5.73 9.82
CA LEU A 57 11.31 -6.70 10.41
C LEU A 57 12.07 -6.07 11.58
N SER A 58 12.29 -6.85 12.65
CA SER A 58 13.28 -6.50 13.67
C SER A 58 14.68 -6.55 13.07
N THR A 59 15.67 -5.89 13.70
CA THR A 59 17.07 -5.95 13.24
C THR A 59 17.57 -7.38 13.11
N GLN A 60 17.18 -8.26 14.03
CA GLN A 60 17.56 -9.67 13.98
C GLN A 60 16.90 -10.41 12.81
N ALA A 61 15.61 -10.19 12.57
CA ALA A 61 14.89 -10.80 11.45
C ALA A 61 15.42 -10.29 10.10
N ALA A 62 15.72 -8.98 10.01
CA ALA A 62 16.32 -8.37 8.83
C ALA A 62 17.68 -9.01 8.52
N LYS A 63 18.55 -9.18 9.53
CA LYS A 63 19.83 -9.87 9.37
C LYS A 63 19.65 -11.28 8.80
N THR A 64 18.72 -12.06 9.37
CA THR A 64 18.41 -13.40 8.85
C THR A 64 17.93 -13.37 7.40
N VAL A 65 17.10 -12.41 7.01
CA VAL A 65 16.67 -12.25 5.61
C VAL A 65 17.85 -11.92 4.69
N PHE A 66 18.71 -10.97 5.09
CA PHE A 66 19.90 -10.61 4.30
C PHE A 66 20.88 -11.79 4.17
N ASP A 67 21.14 -12.51 5.26
CA ASP A 67 21.99 -13.71 5.25
C ASP A 67 21.45 -14.76 4.26
N LEU A 68 20.12 -14.94 4.19
CA LEU A 68 19.46 -15.87 3.26
C LEU A 68 19.50 -15.39 1.80
N LEU A 69 19.51 -14.07 1.55
CA LEU A 69 19.61 -13.50 0.21
C LEU A 69 21.05 -13.62 -0.33
N GLU A 70 22.05 -13.38 0.53
CA GLU A 70 23.46 -13.50 0.18
C GLU A 70 23.89 -14.97 0.02
N ASN A 71 23.37 -15.84 0.89
CA ASN A 71 23.70 -17.26 0.92
C ASN A 71 22.43 -18.10 0.77
N PRO A 72 21.86 -18.20 -0.45
CA PRO A 72 20.63 -18.94 -0.66
C PRO A 72 20.84 -20.43 -0.33
N PRO A 73 20.02 -21.01 0.59
CA PRO A 73 20.16 -22.39 0.97
C PRO A 73 19.73 -23.33 -0.16
N GLN A 74 20.24 -24.56 -0.14
CA GLN A 74 19.80 -25.58 -1.09
C GLN A 74 18.31 -25.90 -0.91
N LEU A 75 17.60 -26.03 -2.04
CA LEU A 75 16.18 -26.38 -2.06
C LEU A 75 15.91 -27.68 -1.27
N ALA A 76 14.97 -27.60 -0.33
CA ALA A 76 14.52 -28.76 0.45
C ALA A 76 13.94 -29.87 -0.45
N LYS A 77 14.12 -31.14 -0.04
CA LYS A 77 13.60 -32.31 -0.79
C LYS A 77 12.09 -32.23 -1.06
N GLN A 78 11.32 -31.69 -0.11
CA GLN A 78 9.87 -31.51 -0.24
C GLN A 78 9.53 -30.47 -1.31
N LEU A 79 10.24 -29.33 -1.32
CA LEU A 79 10.04 -28.28 -2.32
C LEU A 79 10.41 -28.77 -3.73
N LYS A 80 11.49 -29.57 -3.86
CA LYS A 80 11.85 -30.23 -5.12
C LYS A 80 10.74 -31.14 -5.63
N ARG A 81 10.13 -31.95 -4.76
CA ARG A 81 8.99 -32.83 -5.11
C ARG A 81 7.77 -32.02 -5.54
N ALA A 82 7.43 -30.94 -4.84
CA ALA A 82 6.31 -30.05 -5.19
C ALA A 82 6.51 -29.38 -6.56
N LEU A 83 7.73 -28.92 -6.87
CA LEU A 83 8.07 -28.36 -8.19
C LEU A 83 7.93 -29.40 -9.31
N GLN A 84 8.40 -30.64 -9.09
CA GLN A 84 8.23 -31.74 -10.04
C GLN A 84 6.76 -32.07 -10.26
N HIS A 85 5.97 -32.15 -9.19
CA HIS A 85 4.53 -32.38 -9.27
C HIS A 85 3.82 -31.29 -10.06
N ARG A 86 4.11 -30.00 -9.79
CA ARG A 86 3.57 -28.87 -10.55
C ARG A 86 3.93 -28.96 -12.04
N LYS A 87 5.18 -29.30 -12.36
CA LYS A 87 5.63 -29.47 -13.75
C LYS A 87 4.84 -30.57 -14.45
N ASN A 88 4.65 -31.72 -13.80
CA ASN A 88 3.89 -32.82 -14.37
C ASN A 88 2.43 -32.41 -14.62
N LEU A 89 1.78 -31.70 -13.70
CA LEU A 89 0.42 -31.19 -13.88
C LEU A 89 0.30 -30.21 -15.06
N LEU A 90 1.31 -29.37 -15.29
CA LEU A 90 1.32 -28.39 -16.38
C LEU A 90 1.66 -29.01 -17.74
N CYS A 91 2.47 -30.08 -17.78
CA CYS A 91 2.80 -30.81 -19.02
C CYS A 91 1.73 -31.83 -19.45
N LEU A 92 0.71 -32.07 -18.61
CA LEU A 92 -0.45 -32.92 -18.90
C LEU A 92 -1.64 -32.13 -19.48
N LYS A 93 -1.51 -30.81 -19.66
CA LYS A 93 -2.41 -29.96 -20.46
C LYS A 93 -1.78 -29.65 -21.80
#